data_AF-A0A9W7YQS5-F1
#
_entry.id   AF-A0A9W7YQS5-F1
#
_cell.length_a   1.000
_cell.length_b   1.000
_cell.length_c   1.000
_cell.angle_alpha   90.00
_cell.angle_beta   90.00
_cell.angle_gamma   90.00
#
_symmetry.space_group_name_H-M   'P 1'
#
loop_
_entity.id
_entity.type
_entity.pdbx_description
1 polymer ?
#
loop_
_entity_poly.entity_id
_entity_poly.type
_entity_poly.pdbx_seq_one_letter_code
_entity_poly.pdbx_strand_id
1 'polypeptide(L)'
;MRAFAAILFILGIAAASVQEDKDAIAEIARQVIPTKNGDLYTGAFQQLAVVMGDNKAVAALRGNPTSEEFQGGLRSLLADVNRAMWVFNDDTPTLDSLRMLAKRIRSTLGQS
;
A
#
# COMPACT_ATOMS: atom_id res chain seq x y z
N MET A 1 -10.50 8.35 14.38
CA MET A 1 -9.64 7.17 14.24
C MET A 1 -10.36 6.15 13.35
N ARG A 2 -10.15 6.23 12.03
CA ARG A 2 -10.60 5.23 11.04
C ARG A 2 -9.50 4.17 10.92
N ALA A 3 -9.23 3.50 12.02
CA ALA A 3 -8.23 2.45 12.07
C ALA A 3 -8.86 1.21 11.46
N PHE A 4 -8.56 0.88 10.20
CA PHE A 4 -8.64 -0.49 9.68
C PHE A 4 -9.89 -1.28 10.13
N ALA A 5 -11.06 -0.64 10.24
CA ALA A 5 -12.25 -1.24 10.83
C ALA A 5 -12.91 -2.26 9.89
N ALA A 6 -12.34 -2.46 8.71
CA ALA A 6 -12.81 -3.45 7.76
C ALA A 6 -11.64 -4.16 7.10
N ILE A 7 -10.66 -4.68 7.85
CA ILE A 7 -9.91 -5.82 7.29
C ILE A 7 -10.91 -6.89 6.89
N LEU A 8 -11.85 -7.28 7.78
CA LEU A 8 -12.80 -8.37 7.51
C LEU A 8 -14.01 -8.42 8.47
N PHE A 9 -14.33 -7.39 9.26
CA PHE A 9 -15.26 -7.59 10.39
C PHE A 9 -16.75 -7.62 9.98
N ILE A 10 -17.27 -8.84 9.89
CA ILE A 10 -18.67 -9.30 9.90
C ILE A 10 -19.28 -9.55 8.52
N LEU A 11 -19.20 -10.81 8.06
CA LEU A 11 -20.31 -11.63 7.54
C LEU A 11 -21.60 -10.87 7.13
N GLY A 12 -21.53 -9.99 6.12
CA GLY A 12 -22.74 -9.39 5.53
C GLY A 12 -22.71 -7.96 4.99
N ILE A 13 -21.57 -7.25 4.89
CA ILE A 13 -21.55 -5.91 4.28
C ILE A 13 -20.50 -5.78 3.16
N ALA A 14 -21.03 -5.62 1.93
CA ALA A 14 -20.51 -4.92 0.74
C ALA A 14 -19.29 -5.47 -0.02
N ALA A 15 -19.51 -6.43 -0.92
CA ALA A 15 -18.57 -6.74 -2.01
C ALA A 15 -18.14 -5.52 -2.84
N ALA A 16 -18.98 -4.47 -2.90
CA ALA A 16 -18.67 -3.22 -3.59
C ALA A 16 -17.51 -2.44 -2.97
N SER A 17 -17.44 -2.34 -1.63
CA SER A 17 -16.33 -1.60 -0.99
C SER A 17 -15.01 -2.35 -1.14
N VAL A 18 -15.05 -3.68 -1.07
CA VAL A 18 -13.88 -4.54 -1.31
C VAL A 18 -13.40 -4.40 -2.77
N GLN A 19 -14.32 -4.31 -3.73
CA GLN A 19 -13.97 -4.10 -5.13
C GLN A 19 -13.40 -2.70 -5.39
N GLU A 20 -13.95 -1.66 -4.78
CA GLU A 20 -13.40 -0.29 -4.85
C GLU A 20 -11.97 -0.22 -4.29
N ASP A 21 -11.70 -0.91 -3.19
CA ASP A 21 -10.35 -0.98 -2.60
C ASP A 21 -9.37 -1.74 -3.51
N LYS A 22 -9.81 -2.84 -4.15
CA LYS A 22 -9.02 -3.58 -5.15
C LYS A 22 -8.66 -2.69 -6.34
N ASP A 23 -9.64 -1.97 -6.87
CA ASP A 23 -9.45 -1.09 -8.02
C ASP A 23 -8.52 0.08 -7.68
N ALA A 24 -8.64 0.64 -6.46
CA ALA A 24 -7.74 1.68 -5.96
C ALA A 24 -6.30 1.18 -5.81
N ILE A 25 -6.10 -0.02 -5.23
CA ILE A 25 -4.78 -0.66 -5.11
C ILE A 25 -4.18 -0.92 -6.50
N ALA A 26 -4.97 -1.43 -7.44
CA ALA A 26 -4.54 -1.71 -8.80
C ALA A 26 -4.16 -0.43 -9.57
N GLU A 27 -4.89 0.66 -9.35
CA GLU A 27 -4.57 1.97 -9.91
C GLU A 27 -3.25 2.53 -9.34
N ILE A 28 -3.06 2.48 -8.02
CA ILE A 28 -1.82 2.92 -7.38
C ILE A 28 -0.64 2.08 -7.85
N ALA A 29 -0.79 0.76 -7.97
CA ALA A 29 0.25 -0.11 -8.53
C ALA A 29 0.63 0.33 -9.94
N ARG A 30 -0.35 0.59 -10.82
CA ARG A 30 -0.12 1.08 -12.19
C ARG A 30 0.64 2.40 -12.22
N GLN A 31 0.50 3.26 -11.21
CA GLN A 31 1.27 4.51 -11.11
C GLN A 31 2.69 4.31 -10.58
N VAL A 32 2.91 3.37 -9.65
CA VAL A 32 4.22 3.09 -9.03
C VAL A 32 5.18 2.34 -9.96
N ILE A 33 4.66 1.41 -10.76
CA ILE A 33 5.46 0.47 -11.58
C ILE A 33 6.26 1.13 -12.71
N PRO A 34 5.68 2.01 -13.55
CA PRO A 34 6.39 2.55 -14.71
C PRO A 34 7.35 3.69 -14.35
N THR A 35 7.18 4.33 -13.20
CA THR A 35 7.95 5.53 -12.88
C THR A 35 9.37 5.13 -12.48
N LYS A 36 10.39 5.77 -13.08
CA LYS A 36 11.78 5.78 -12.59
C LYS A 36 12.07 6.97 -11.65
N ASN A 37 11.15 7.92 -11.57
CA ASN A 37 11.34 9.19 -10.84
C ASN A 37 11.06 9.04 -9.35
N GLY A 38 12.06 9.37 -8.53
CA GLY A 38 12.05 9.34 -7.06
C GLY A 38 10.78 9.93 -6.44
N ASP A 39 10.38 11.11 -6.89
CA ASP A 39 9.30 11.90 -6.27
C ASP A 39 7.90 11.32 -6.51
N LEU A 40 7.71 10.63 -7.65
CA LEU A 40 6.43 9.99 -7.97
C LEU A 40 6.19 8.76 -7.09
N TYR A 41 7.25 8.07 -6.63
CA TYR A 41 7.09 6.97 -5.67
C TYR A 41 6.59 7.46 -4.32
N THR A 42 7.11 8.58 -3.86
CA THR A 42 6.76 9.15 -2.55
C THR A 42 5.28 9.47 -2.50
N GLY A 43 4.75 10.11 -3.54
CA GLY A 43 3.33 10.41 -3.66
C GLY A 43 2.46 9.15 -3.74
N ALA A 44 2.87 8.16 -4.53
CA ALA A 44 2.09 6.93 -4.69
C ALA A 44 2.11 6.03 -3.45
N PHE A 45 3.22 5.97 -2.70
CA PHE A 45 3.27 5.28 -1.41
C PHE A 45 2.44 6.00 -0.34
N GLN A 46 2.39 7.34 -0.36
CA GLN A 46 1.48 8.08 0.51
C GLN A 46 0.02 7.77 0.19
N GLN A 47 -0.36 7.74 -1.09
CA GLN A 47 -1.72 7.36 -1.51
C GLN A 47 -2.04 5.92 -1.09
N LEU A 48 -1.09 4.99 -1.25
CA LEU A 48 -1.27 3.62 -0.76
C LEU A 48 -1.49 3.59 0.75
N ALA A 49 -0.71 4.33 1.53
CA ALA A 49 -0.88 4.40 2.97
C ALA A 49 -2.24 5.00 3.36
N VAL A 50 -2.78 5.95 2.59
CA VAL A 50 -4.14 6.47 2.78
C VAL A 50 -5.19 5.38 2.52
N VAL A 51 -5.11 4.68 1.38
CA VAL A 51 -6.04 3.59 1.04
C VAL A 51 -5.99 2.47 2.08
N MET A 52 -4.80 2.13 2.55
CA MET A 52 -4.59 1.12 3.58
C MET A 52 -4.92 1.61 5.00
N GLY A 53 -5.29 2.89 5.16
CA GLY A 53 -5.62 3.49 6.45
C GLY A 53 -4.44 3.65 7.43
N ASP A 54 -3.20 3.50 6.96
CA ASP A 54 -2.00 3.67 7.76
C ASP A 54 -1.60 5.14 7.86
N ASN A 55 -2.33 5.87 8.71
CA ASN A 55 -2.07 7.29 8.96
C ASN A 55 -0.65 7.57 9.49
N LYS A 56 0.01 6.58 10.11
CA LYS A 56 1.39 6.73 10.58
C LYS A 56 2.36 6.67 9.40
N ALA A 57 2.18 5.70 8.50
CA ALA A 57 2.94 5.68 7.25
C ALA A 57 2.66 6.92 6.40
N VAL A 58 1.42 7.41 6.30
CA VAL A 58 1.12 8.67 5.57
C VAL A 58 1.95 9.83 6.10
N ALA A 59 2.01 10.01 7.42
CA ALA A 59 2.78 11.09 8.04
C ALA A 59 4.29 10.91 7.80
N ALA A 60 4.81 9.71 8.00
CA ALA A 60 6.22 9.38 7.81
C ALA A 60 6.67 9.53 6.35
N LEU A 61 5.82 9.15 5.40
CA LEU A 61 6.12 9.18 3.97
C LEU A 61 6.08 10.59 3.36
N ARG A 62 5.61 11.61 4.10
CA ARG A 62 5.71 13.03 3.71
C ARG A 62 7.08 13.64 4.00
N GLY A 63 7.89 12.97 4.83
CA GLY A 63 9.22 13.42 5.21
C GLY A 63 10.27 13.21 4.11
N ASN A 64 11.53 13.49 4.46
CA ASN A 64 12.66 13.27 3.57
C ASN A 64 12.81 11.77 3.23
N PRO A 65 12.86 11.37 1.95
CA PRO A 65 13.00 9.96 1.53
C PRO A 65 14.20 9.20 2.09
N THR A 66 15.24 9.90 2.57
CA THR A 66 16.42 9.29 3.18
C THR A 66 16.35 9.19 4.70
N SER A 67 15.33 9.78 5.33
CA SER A 67 15.18 9.77 6.78
C SER A 67 14.81 8.38 7.32
N GLU A 68 15.21 8.09 8.55
CA GLU A 68 14.81 6.88 9.26
C GLU A 68 13.29 6.80 9.43
N GLU A 69 12.64 7.94 9.65
CA GLU A 69 11.17 8.04 9.74
C GLU A 69 10.50 7.59 8.45
N PHE A 70 10.99 8.07 7.30
CA PHE A 70 10.49 7.67 5.99
C PHE A 70 10.69 6.16 5.74
N GLN A 71 11.88 5.64 6.06
CA GLN A 71 12.14 4.20 5.97
C GLN A 71 11.24 3.39 6.91
N GLY A 72 10.96 3.91 8.11
CA GLY A 72 10.00 3.34 9.06
C GLY A 72 8.59 3.31 8.48
N GLY A 73 8.16 4.40 7.82
CA GLY A 73 6.89 4.48 7.10
C GLY A 73 6.78 3.45 5.99
N LEU A 74 7.84 3.27 5.19
CA LEU A 74 7.91 2.22 4.16
C LEU A 74 7.82 0.81 4.74
N ARG A 75 8.48 0.53 5.88
CA ARG A 75 8.39 -0.78 6.55
C ARG A 75 6.98 -1.05 7.07
N SER A 76 6.33 -0.03 7.66
CA SER A 76 4.92 -0.11 8.10
C SER A 76 4.01 -0.42 6.92
N LEU A 77 4.12 0.37 5.85
CA LEU A 77 3.36 0.19 4.62
C LEU A 77 3.59 -1.19 3.99
N LEU A 78 4.83 -1.70 3.98
CA LEU A 78 5.13 -3.05 3.50
C LEU A 78 4.41 -4.12 4.32
N ALA A 79 4.31 -3.95 5.64
CA ALA A 79 3.57 -4.87 6.50
C ALA A 79 2.07 -4.87 6.19
N ASP A 80 1.48 -3.69 5.91
CA ASP A 80 0.08 -3.59 5.47
C ASP A 80 -0.14 -4.22 4.10
N VAL A 81 0.75 -3.97 3.13
CA VAL A 81 0.69 -4.57 1.79
C VAL A 81 0.76 -6.11 1.89
N ASN A 82 1.64 -6.65 2.72
CA ASN A 82 1.68 -8.10 2.96
C ASN A 82 0.39 -8.63 3.60
N ARG A 83 -0.23 -7.88 4.52
CA ARG A 83 -1.54 -8.23 5.09
C ARG A 83 -2.64 -8.23 4.03
N ALA A 84 -2.68 -7.24 3.14
CA ALA A 84 -3.62 -7.19 2.03
C ALA A 84 -3.47 -8.37 1.07
N MET A 85 -2.25 -8.87 0.82
CA MET A 85 -2.05 -10.07 -0.01
C MET A 85 -2.74 -11.32 0.57
N TRP A 86 -2.87 -11.42 1.90
CA TRP A 86 -3.62 -12.51 2.53
C TRP A 86 -5.13 -12.37 2.35
N VAL A 87 -5.63 -11.13 2.35
CA VAL A 87 -7.06 -10.82 2.18
C VAL A 87 -7.51 -11.02 0.73
N PHE A 88 -6.68 -10.60 -0.23
CA PHE A 88 -6.98 -10.66 -1.67
C PHE A 88 -6.33 -11.87 -2.35
N ASN A 89 -6.21 -12.99 -1.64
CA ASN A 89 -5.51 -14.18 -2.13
C ASN A 89 -6.23 -14.88 -3.30
N ASP A 90 -7.50 -14.56 -3.50
CA ASP A 90 -8.40 -15.08 -4.54
C ASP A 90 -8.45 -14.19 -5.79
N ASP A 91 -7.89 -12.98 -5.71
CA ASP A 91 -7.87 -11.98 -6.78
C ASP A 91 -6.46 -11.85 -7.37
N THR A 92 -6.16 -12.68 -8.37
CA THR A 92 -4.82 -12.71 -8.99
C THR A 92 -4.36 -11.33 -9.50
N PRO A 93 -5.18 -10.53 -10.21
CA PRO A 93 -4.77 -9.18 -10.64
C PRO A 93 -4.39 -8.24 -9.50
N THR A 94 -5.18 -8.23 -8.42
CA THR A 94 -4.89 -7.41 -7.23
C THR A 94 -3.68 -7.93 -6.49
N LEU A 95 -3.55 -9.25 -6.36
CA LEU A 95 -2.42 -9.91 -5.71
C LEU A 95 -1.10 -9.61 -6.44
N ASP A 96 -1.10 -9.63 -7.76
CA ASP A 96 0.08 -9.26 -8.56
C ASP A 96 0.42 -7.77 -8.41
N SER A 97 -0.60 -6.91 -8.35
CA SER A 97 -0.41 -5.48 -8.04
C SER A 97 0.24 -5.27 -6.66
N LEU A 98 -0.23 -5.97 -5.63
CA LEU A 98 0.33 -5.94 -4.29
C LEU A 98 1.75 -6.50 -4.23
N ARG A 99 2.04 -7.58 -4.96
CA ARG A 99 3.39 -8.16 -5.07
C ARG A 99 4.37 -7.18 -5.72
N MET A 100 3.93 -6.50 -6.79
CA MET A 100 4.76 -5.48 -7.44
C MET A 100 5.02 -4.29 -6.51
N LEU A 101 3.99 -3.80 -5.81
CA LEU A 101 4.15 -2.76 -4.78
C LEU A 101 5.11 -3.19 -3.68
N ALA A 102 4.97 -4.40 -3.14
CA ALA A 102 5.87 -4.93 -2.13
C ALA A 102 7.32 -5.06 -2.62
N LYS A 103 7.53 -5.56 -3.85
CA LYS A 103 8.85 -5.61 -4.49
C LYS A 103 9.44 -4.21 -4.61
N ARG A 104 8.64 -3.21 -4.97
CA ARG A 104 9.11 -1.83 -5.12
C ARG A 104 9.45 -1.20 -3.78
N ILE A 105 8.60 -1.35 -2.77
CA ILE A 105 8.87 -0.86 -1.41
C ILE A 105 10.16 -1.48 -0.85
N ARG A 106 10.35 -2.79 -1.03
CA ARG A 106 11.60 -3.48 -0.65
C ARG A 106 12.82 -2.91 -1.38
N SER A 107 12.71 -2.69 -2.69
CA SER A 107 13.76 -2.05 -3.48
C SER A 107 14.10 -0.64 -2.98
N THR A 108 13.10 0.17 -2.60
CA THR A 108 13.32 1.50 -2.00
C THR A 108 13.98 1.42 -0.63
N LEU A 109 13.69 0.37 0.14
CA LEU A 109 14.36 0.05 1.41
C LEU A 109 15.78 -0.53 1.23
N GLY A 110 16.26 -0.74 0.01
CA GLY A 110 17.55 -1.39 -0.26
C GLY A 110 17.55 -2.91 0.00
N GLN A 111 16.36 -3.52 0.08
CA GLN A 111 16.17 -4.96 0.26
C GLN A 111 15.90 -5.56 -1.12
N SER A 112 16.92 -6.13 -1.76
CA SER A 112 16.82 -6.82 -3.06
C SER A 112 16.70 -8.32 -2.90
#